data_AF-X0KPB4-F1
#
_entry.id   AF-X0KPB4-F1
#
_cell.length_a   1.000
_cell.length_b   1.000
_cell.length_c   1.000
_cell.angle_alpha   90.00
_cell.angle_beta   90.00
_cell.angle_gamma   90.00
#
_symmetry.space_group_name_H-M   'P 1'
#
loop_
_entity.id
_entity.type
_entity.pdbx_description
1 polymer ?
#
loop_
_entity_poly.entity_id
_entity_poly.type
_entity_poly.pdbx_seq_one_letter_code
_entity_poly.pdbx_strand_id
1 'polypeptide(L)'
;MHDDSNSSLRNIVKNKGKSVASLLLEIRGNQLRQRKCLKFIRNLECLRIDENSSEEPRLIRDKINAFRTQDYVALSYTWDISDQENPENGKYQVPDRDNL
;
A
#
# COMPACT_ATOMS: atom_id res chain seq x y z
N MET A 1 -0.35 0.72 28.64
CA MET A 1 -1.53 0.17 27.91
C MET A 1 -1.33 -1.33 27.83
N HIS A 2 -2.31 -2.12 28.26
CA HIS A 2 -2.25 -3.57 28.11
C HIS A 2 -2.50 -3.89 26.64
N ASP A 3 -1.56 -4.56 25.98
CA ASP A 3 -1.73 -5.05 24.62
C ASP A 3 -2.81 -6.13 24.62
N ASP A 4 -3.88 -5.91 23.86
CA ASP A 4 -5.03 -6.78 23.68
C ASP A 4 -5.09 -7.40 22.28
N SER A 5 -3.99 -7.33 21.50
CA SER A 5 -3.89 -7.86 20.12
C SER A 5 -4.24 -9.35 19.99
N ASN A 6 -4.02 -10.15 21.05
CA ASN A 6 -4.32 -11.58 21.09
C ASN A 6 -5.71 -11.91 21.69
N SER A 7 -6.51 -10.90 22.03
CA SER A 7 -7.85 -11.07 22.59
C SER A 7 -8.93 -11.01 21.51
N SER A 8 -9.93 -11.89 21.59
CA SER A 8 -11.10 -11.77 20.73
C SER A 8 -11.88 -10.49 21.04
N LEU A 9 -12.54 -9.90 20.04
CA LEU A 9 -13.40 -8.71 20.23
C LEU A 9 -14.45 -8.92 21.33
N ARG A 10 -15.00 -10.13 21.45
CA ARG A 10 -15.97 -10.48 22.49
C ARG A 10 -15.37 -10.37 23.90
N ASN A 11 -14.13 -10.84 24.08
CA ASN A 11 -13.43 -10.73 25.37
C ASN A 11 -13.05 -9.28 25.67
N ILE A 12 -12.65 -8.51 24.66
CA ILE A 12 -12.35 -7.08 24.81
C ILE A 12 -13.60 -6.33 25.29
N VAL A 13 -14.74 -6.53 24.64
CA VAL A 13 -16.03 -5.93 25.03
C VAL A 13 -16.42 -6.32 26.45
N LYS A 14 -16.29 -7.61 26.81
CA LYS A 14 -16.62 -8.11 28.16
C LYS A 14 -15.72 -7.50 29.23
N ASN A 15 -14.42 -7.43 28.98
CA ASN A 15 -13.43 -6.94 29.94
C ASN A 15 -13.47 -5.41 30.09
N LYS A 16 -13.78 -4.68 29.01
CA LYS A 16 -13.88 -3.21 29.03
C LYS A 16 -15.26 -2.71 29.44
N GLY A 17 -16.30 -3.57 29.41
CA GLY A 17 -17.68 -3.20 29.70
C GLY A 17 -18.27 -2.19 28.70
N LYS A 18 -17.72 -2.10 27.49
CA LYS A 18 -18.11 -1.12 26.47
C LYS A 18 -18.33 -1.80 25.12
N SER A 19 -19.25 -1.25 24.32
CA SER A 19 -19.46 -1.70 22.94
C SER A 19 -18.20 -1.43 22.10
N VAL A 20 -18.02 -2.21 21.01
CA VAL A 20 -16.93 -1.98 20.04
C VAL A 20 -16.99 -0.55 19.48
N ALA A 21 -18.19 -0.04 19.19
CA ALA A 21 -18.37 1.31 18.68
C ALA A 21 -17.88 2.39 19.66
N SER A 22 -18.21 2.27 20.96
CA SER A 22 -17.70 3.19 21.99
C SER A 22 -16.18 3.13 22.10
N LEU A 23 -15.59 1.93 22.04
CA LEU A 23 -14.14 1.75 22.10
C LEU A 23 -13.44 2.41 20.89
N LEU A 24 -14.00 2.28 19.68
CA LEU A 24 -13.47 2.95 18.48
C LEU A 24 -13.55 4.48 18.57
N LEU A 25 -14.62 5.01 19.15
CA LEU A 25 -14.76 6.45 19.39
C LEU A 25 -13.74 6.95 20.43
N GLU A 26 -13.44 6.17 21.45
CA GLU A 26 -12.38 6.47 22.44
C GLU A 26 -10.98 6.44 21.82
N ILE A 27 -10.71 5.49 20.93
CA ILE A 27 -9.45 5.45 20.16
C ILE A 27 -9.31 6.71 19.30
N ARG A 28 -10.39 7.14 18.63
CA ARG A 28 -10.40 8.39 17.87
C ARG A 28 -10.16 9.62 18.75
N GLY A 29 -10.68 9.62 19.97
CA GLY A 29 -10.48 10.68 20.97
C GLY A 29 -9.05 10.76 21.50
N ASN A 30 -8.30 9.66 21.47
CA ASN A 30 -6.88 9.63 21.77
C ASN A 30 -6.07 10.26 20.61
N GLN A 31 -5.87 11.57 20.68
CA GLN A 31 -5.02 12.35 19.76
C GLN A 31 -3.51 12.09 19.98
N LEU A 32 -3.11 10.82 20.09
CA LEU A 32 -1.69 10.50 20.02
C LEU A 32 -1.17 10.93 18.64
N ARG A 33 -0.10 11.73 18.62
CA ARG A 33 0.60 12.08 17.37
C ARG A 33 1.07 10.79 16.71
N GLN A 34 0.29 10.28 15.77
CA GLN A 34 0.70 9.16 14.94
C GLN A 34 1.83 9.65 14.04
N ARG A 35 3.06 9.26 14.38
CA ARG A 35 4.19 9.45 13.48
C ARG A 35 3.96 8.53 12.29
N LYS A 36 3.57 9.11 11.15
CA LYS A 36 3.50 8.37 9.89
C LYS A 36 4.88 7.75 9.63
N CYS A 37 4.91 6.43 9.41
CA CYS A 37 6.14 5.75 9.03
C CYS A 37 6.42 6.06 7.55
N LEU A 38 7.07 7.18 7.28
CA LEU A 38 7.34 7.62 5.90
C LEU A 38 8.71 7.16 5.37
N LYS A 39 9.37 6.22 6.06
CA LYS A 39 10.70 5.75 5.64
C LYS A 39 10.64 5.02 4.29
N PHE A 40 9.57 4.29 4.03
CA PHE A 40 9.42 3.49 2.82
C PHE A 40 9.28 4.35 1.55
N ILE A 41 8.66 5.53 1.64
CA ILE A 41 8.49 6.43 0.48
C ILE A 41 9.78 7.14 0.06
N ARG A 42 10.89 7.00 0.82
CA ARG A 42 12.21 7.51 0.39
C ARG A 42 12.84 6.69 -0.73
N ASN A 43 12.50 5.41 -0.81
CA ASN A 43 13.01 4.45 -1.79
C ASN A 43 11.82 3.73 -2.43
N LEU A 44 10.86 4.52 -2.93
CA LEU A 44 9.67 3.99 -3.56
C LEU A 44 10.06 3.35 -4.90
N GLU A 45 9.72 2.08 -5.07
CA GLU A 45 9.95 1.36 -6.33
C GLU A 45 8.80 1.65 -7.29
N CYS A 46 9.13 2.16 -8.47
CA CYS A 46 8.20 2.54 -9.53
C CYS A 46 8.53 1.80 -10.82
N LEU A 47 7.53 1.71 -11.70
CA LEU A 47 7.70 1.25 -13.08
C LEU A 47 7.71 2.47 -14.01
N ARG A 48 8.68 2.53 -14.92
CA ARG A 48 8.82 3.58 -15.94
C ARG A 48 8.96 2.95 -17.32
N ILE A 49 8.41 3.60 -18.34
CA ILE A 49 8.61 3.20 -19.74
C ILE A 49 10.09 3.37 -20.11
N ASP A 50 10.68 2.33 -20.69
CA ASP A 50 12.01 2.40 -21.27
C ASP A 50 11.94 3.05 -22.65
N GLU A 51 12.27 4.33 -22.70
CA GLU A 51 12.28 5.13 -23.94
C GLU A 51 13.34 4.66 -24.95
N ASN A 52 14.30 3.82 -24.53
CA ASN A 52 15.35 3.30 -25.41
C ASN A 52 14.99 1.95 -26.05
N SER A 53 13.86 1.34 -25.67
CA SER A 53 13.43 0.07 -26.24
C SER A 53 12.88 0.26 -27.65
N SER A 54 13.56 -0.31 -28.65
CA SER A 54 13.19 -0.19 -30.07
C SER A 54 12.27 -1.30 -30.59
N GLU A 55 12.12 -2.40 -29.84
CA GLU A 55 11.43 -3.61 -30.31
C GLU A 55 10.05 -3.78 -29.67
N GLU A 56 9.95 -3.67 -28.35
CA GLU A 56 8.69 -3.83 -27.62
C GLU A 56 8.55 -2.83 -26.46
N PRO A 57 7.32 -2.44 -26.07
CA PRO A 57 7.10 -1.61 -24.89
C PRO A 57 7.63 -2.30 -23.63
N ARG A 58 8.73 -1.80 -23.09
CA ARG A 58 9.36 -2.34 -21.89
C ARG A 58 9.16 -1.40 -20.72
N LEU A 59 8.84 -1.95 -19.56
CA LEU A 59 8.87 -1.22 -18.30
C LEU A 59 10.15 -1.57 -17.55
N ILE A 60 10.77 -0.58 -16.93
CA ILE A 60 11.93 -0.76 -16.06
C ILE A 60 11.58 -0.36 -14.64
N ARG A 61 12.24 -1.01 -13.69
CA ARG A 61 12.12 -0.69 -12.26
C ARG A 61 13.07 0.43 -11.92
N ASP A 62 12.56 1.45 -11.24
CA ASP A 62 13.35 2.58 -10.76
C ASP A 62 13.00 2.87 -9.30
N LYS A 63 13.96 3.37 -8.53
CA LYS A 63 13.77 3.75 -7.13
C LYS A 63 13.81 5.27 -7.01
N ILE A 64 12.67 5.85 -6.65
CA ILE A 64 12.54 7.28 -6.46
C ILE A 64 12.43 7.66 -4.99
N ASN A 65 12.80 8.90 -4.71
CA ASN A 65 12.50 9.53 -3.43
C ASN A 65 11.22 10.37 -3.57
N ALA A 66 10.10 9.84 -3.08
CA ALA A 66 8.79 10.48 -3.23
C ALA A 66 8.64 11.80 -2.45
N PHE A 67 9.58 12.15 -1.58
CA PHE A 67 9.61 13.49 -0.98
C PHE A 67 10.12 14.55 -1.97
N ARG A 68 10.87 14.14 -3.00
CA ARG A 68 11.50 15.02 -4.00
C ARG A 68 10.84 14.88 -5.36
N THR A 69 10.50 13.66 -5.74
CA THR A 69 9.84 13.34 -7.00
C THR A 69 8.35 13.15 -6.75
N GLN A 70 7.53 14.05 -7.29
CA GLN A 70 6.06 13.99 -7.16
C GLN A 70 5.36 13.52 -8.43
N ASP A 71 6.11 13.38 -9.53
CA ASP A 71 5.59 12.91 -10.81
C ASP A 71 5.56 11.37 -10.86
N TYR A 72 4.67 10.80 -10.05
CA TYR A 72 4.40 9.37 -10.03
C TYR A 72 2.93 9.13 -9.68
N VAL A 73 2.38 8.01 -10.13
CA VAL A 73 1.01 7.58 -9.81
C VAL A 73 1.06 6.29 -9.02
N ALA A 74 0.34 6.25 -7.90
CA ALA A 74 0.13 5.02 -7.15
C ALA A 74 -1.02 4.23 -7.80
N LEU A 75 -0.70 3.04 -8.30
CA LEU A 75 -1.68 2.11 -8.82
C LEU A 75 -2.06 1.10 -7.73
N SER A 76 -3.36 0.95 -7.50
CA SER A 76 -3.91 -0.10 -6.63
C SER A 76 -4.82 -0.96 -7.50
N TYR A 77 -4.36 -2.17 -7.83
CA TYR A 77 -5.19 -3.14 -8.52
C TYR A 77 -6.01 -3.94 -7.51
N THR A 78 -7.27 -4.19 -7.86
CA THR A 78 -8.06 -5.24 -7.23
C THR A 78 -7.60 -6.60 -7.74
N TRP A 79 -7.84 -7.66 -6.98
CA TRP A 79 -7.47 -9.02 -7.37
C TRP A 79 -8.15 -9.47 -8.67
N ASP A 80 -9.36 -8.97 -8.90
CA ASP A 80 -10.11 -9.19 -10.13
C ASP A 80 -10.00 -7.97 -11.04
N ILE A 81 -9.84 -8.27 -12.33
CA ILE A 81 -9.89 -7.33 -13.45
C ILE A 81 -11.32 -6.77 -13.52
N SER A 82 -11.48 -5.45 -13.68
CA SER A 82 -12.82 -4.88 -13.81
C SER A 82 -13.44 -5.25 -15.18
N ASP A 83 -14.77 -5.27 -15.28
CA ASP A 83 -15.48 -5.52 -16.55
C ASP A 83 -15.13 -4.50 -17.67
N GLN A 84 -14.53 -3.36 -17.31
CA GLN A 84 -14.08 -2.32 -18.24
C GLN A 84 -12.61 -2.46 -18.67
N GLU A 85 -11.86 -3.39 -18.06
CA GLU A 85 -10.45 -3.61 -18.36
C GLU A 85 -10.31 -4.76 -19.36
N ASN A 86 -9.36 -4.63 -20.29
CA ASN A 86 -9.06 -5.71 -21.24
C ASN A 86 -8.35 -6.85 -20.47
N PRO A 87 -8.87 -8.09 -20.51
CA PRO A 87 -8.28 -9.22 -19.80
C PRO A 87 -6.95 -9.72 -20.41
N GLU A 88 -6.58 -9.26 -21.61
CA GLU A 88 -5.29 -9.58 -22.23
C GLU A 88 -4.13 -9.00 -21.41
N ASN A 89 -3.33 -9.90 -20.83
CA ASN A 89 -2.10 -9.59 -20.15
C ASN A 89 -0.91 -9.58 -21.12
N GLY A 90 0.28 -9.18 -20.63
CA GLY A 90 1.54 -9.32 -21.40
C GLY A 90 1.87 -8.21 -22.38
N LYS A 91 1.17 -7.07 -22.37
CA LYS A 91 1.47 -5.91 -23.24
C LYS A 91 2.81 -5.23 -22.97
N TYR A 92 3.36 -5.42 -21.77
CA TYR A 92 4.64 -4.84 -21.37
C TYR A 92 5.53 -5.92 -20.80
N GLN A 93 6.80 -5.95 -21.23
CA GLN A 93 7.81 -6.75 -20.57
C GLN A 93 8.23 -6.05 -19.27
N VAL A 94 8.08 -6.75 -18.14
CA VAL A 94 8.43 -6.23 -16.81
C VAL A 94 9.53 -7.11 -16.19
N PRO A 95 10.67 -6.55 -15.77
CA PRO A 95 11.73 -7.29 -15.10
C PRO A 95 11.28 -7.92 -13.79
N ASP A 96 11.72 -9.16 -13.58
CA ASP A 96 11.59 -9.86 -12.30
C ASP A 96 12.26 -9.10 -11.17
N ARG A 97 11.69 -9.22 -9.98
CA ARG A 97 12.16 -8.48 -8.80
C ARG A 97 13.44 -9.09 -8.21
N ASP A 98 13.67 -10.37 -8.45
CA ASP A 98 14.76 -11.14 -7.84
C ASP A 98 16.07 -11.09 -8.66
N ASN A 99 16.05 -10.48 -9.84
CA ASN A 99 17.18 -10.39 -10.77
C ASN A 99 17.80 -8.98 -10.86
N LEU A 100 17.69 -8.18 -9.79
CA LEU A 100 18.24 -6.82 -9.68
C LEU A 100 19.61 -6.78 -8.98
#